data_AF-A0AAQ3QEJ7-F1
#
_entry.id   AF-A0AAQ3QEJ7-F1
#
_cell.length_a   1.000
_cell.length_b   1.000
_cell.length_c   1.000
_cell.angle_alpha   90.00
_cell.angle_beta   90.00
_cell.angle_gamma   90.00
#
_symmetry.space_group_name_H-M   'P 1'
#
loop_
_entity.id
_entity.type
_entity.pdbx_description
1 polymer ?
#
loop_
_entity_poly.entity_id
_entity_poly.type
_entity_poly.pdbx_seq_one_letter_code
_entity_poly.pdbx_strand_id
1 'polypeptide(L)'
;MADEANRMAFIEIQSRMIETTGKLKQVQNSMRTKESEKKRAYLTMEELRQLPDDANTYKSIGNQNFSYDSHFSTFRFVLEPKPHMLNEQEQKYNDSEAAITSLQTLKENLEKQMAEVENNLRELLQQDPGLAQQIMSMSV
;
A
#
# COMPACT_ATOMS: atom_id res chain seq x y z
N MET A 1 21.00 -29.21 23.67
CA MET A 1 21.35 -27.78 23.56
C MET A 1 21.29 -27.31 22.11
N ALA A 2 21.89 -28.02 21.14
CA ALA A 2 21.75 -27.70 19.71
C ALA A 2 20.31 -27.77 19.19
N ASP A 3 19.55 -28.78 19.63
CA ASP A 3 18.14 -29.00 19.24
C ASP A 3 17.22 -27.81 19.63
N GLU A 4 17.42 -27.24 20.82
CA GLU A 4 16.65 -26.07 21.29
C GLU A 4 17.04 -24.79 20.53
N ALA A 5 18.32 -24.62 20.20
CA ALA A 5 18.79 -23.47 19.42
C ALA A 5 18.22 -23.51 17.98
N ASN A 6 18.20 -24.69 17.35
CA ASN A 6 17.62 -24.89 16.03
C ASN A 6 16.10 -24.64 16.03
N ARG A 7 15.40 -25.10 17.08
CA ARG A 7 13.97 -24.85 17.26
C ARG A 7 13.65 -23.37 17.44
N MET A 8 14.44 -22.65 18.22
CA MET A 8 14.29 -21.21 18.40
C MET A 8 14.55 -20.44 17.10
N ALA A 9 15.62 -20.80 16.36
CA ALA A 9 15.92 -20.20 15.05
C ALA A 9 14.78 -20.42 14.04
N PHE A 10 14.16 -21.60 14.05
CA PHE A 10 13.01 -21.90 13.21
C PHE A 10 11.79 -21.01 13.51
N ILE A 11 11.42 -20.86 14.79
CA ILE A 11 10.30 -19.99 15.21
C ILE A 11 10.57 -18.54 14.79
N GLU A 12 11.80 -18.07 14.91
CA GLU A 12 12.19 -16.73 14.52
C GLU A 12 12.08 -16.52 12.99
N ILE A 13 12.56 -17.47 12.20
CA ILE A 13 12.45 -17.46 10.73
C ILE A 13 10.98 -17.48 10.31
N GLN A 14 10.13 -18.29 10.96
CA GLN A 14 8.69 -18.29 10.70
C GLN A 14 8.03 -16.95 11.03
N SER A 15 8.37 -16.34 12.18
CA SER A 15 7.85 -15.01 12.54
C SER A 15 8.21 -13.97 11.48
N ARG A 16 9.48 -13.96 11.05
CA ARG A 16 9.97 -13.07 9.98
C ARG A 16 9.23 -13.31 8.65
N MET A 17 8.96 -14.57 8.30
CA MET A 17 8.20 -14.92 7.10
C MET A 17 6.76 -14.39 7.15
N ILE A 18 6.07 -14.57 8.28
CA ILE A 18 4.70 -14.08 8.49
C ILE A 18 4.65 -12.55 8.39
N GLU A 19 5.55 -11.86 9.09
CA GLU A 19 5.63 -10.41 9.09
C GLU A 19 5.90 -9.84 7.69
N THR A 20 6.88 -10.41 6.98
CA THR A 20 7.26 -9.95 5.63
C THR A 20 6.12 -10.19 4.64
N THR A 21 5.41 -11.31 4.76
CA THR A 21 4.22 -11.61 3.94
C THR A 21 3.09 -10.61 4.22
N GLY A 22 2.87 -10.27 5.49
CA GLY A 22 1.89 -9.27 5.89
C GLY A 22 2.19 -7.89 5.29
N LYS A 23 3.44 -7.44 5.39
CA LYS A 23 3.92 -6.19 4.80
C LYS A 23 3.77 -6.18 3.27
N LEU A 24 4.13 -7.27 2.59
CA LEU A 24 3.96 -7.39 1.14
C LEU A 24 2.50 -7.23 0.71
N LYS A 25 1.56 -7.91 1.39
CA LYS A 25 0.12 -7.76 1.13
C LYS A 25 -0.35 -6.31 1.34
N GLN A 26 0.12 -5.66 2.40
CA GLN A 26 -0.22 -4.26 2.68
C GLN A 26 0.29 -3.33 1.57
N VAL A 27 1.54 -3.51 1.12
CA VAL A 27 2.13 -2.72 0.03
C VAL A 27 1.36 -2.92 -1.27
N GLN A 28 1.01 -4.16 -1.61
CA GLN A 28 0.20 -4.46 -2.80
C GLN A 28 -1.17 -3.79 -2.77
N ASN A 29 -1.86 -3.79 -1.63
CA ASN A 29 -3.16 -3.12 -1.47
C ASN A 29 -3.03 -1.59 -1.58
N SER A 30 -2.00 -1.02 -0.97
CA SER A 30 -1.70 0.41 -1.05
C SER A 30 -1.40 0.83 -2.49
N MET A 31 -0.61 0.04 -3.24
CA MET A 31 -0.32 0.29 -4.65
C MET A 31 -1.61 0.31 -5.49
N ARG A 32 -2.47 -0.72 -5.37
CA ARG A 32 -3.75 -0.77 -6.10
C ARG A 32 -4.63 0.45 -5.83
N THR A 33 -4.64 0.93 -4.58
CA THR A 33 -5.39 2.12 -4.18
C THR A 33 -4.83 3.36 -4.87
N LYS A 34 -3.50 3.54 -4.84
CA LYS A 34 -2.82 4.67 -5.47
C LYS A 34 -2.91 4.66 -6.99
N GLU A 35 -2.89 3.49 -7.62
CA GLU A 35 -3.15 3.35 -9.07
C GLU A 35 -4.56 3.80 -9.43
N SER A 36 -5.56 3.44 -8.61
CA SER A 36 -6.94 3.86 -8.81
C SER A 36 -7.10 5.37 -8.61
N GLU A 37 -6.43 5.95 -7.61
CA GLU A 37 -6.38 7.41 -7.40
C GLU A 37 -5.73 8.12 -8.59
N LYS A 38 -4.56 7.65 -9.05
CA LYS A 38 -3.87 8.18 -10.23
C LYS A 38 -4.74 8.14 -11.48
N LYS A 39 -5.43 7.02 -11.72
CA LYS A 39 -6.32 6.88 -12.87
C LYS A 39 -7.50 7.83 -12.81
N ARG A 40 -8.18 7.92 -11.65
CA ARG A 40 -9.26 8.89 -11.46
C ARG A 40 -8.76 10.31 -11.67
N ALA A 41 -7.57 10.62 -11.17
CA ALA A 41 -6.96 11.91 -11.33
C ALA A 41 -6.75 12.28 -12.80
N TYR A 42 -6.09 11.40 -13.54
CA TYR A 42 -5.85 11.56 -14.96
C TYR A 42 -7.16 11.75 -15.76
N LEU A 43 -8.16 10.89 -15.53
CA LEU A 43 -9.43 10.98 -16.25
C LEU A 43 -10.16 12.29 -15.96
N THR A 44 -10.25 12.72 -14.70
CA THR A 44 -10.87 14.01 -14.35
C THR A 44 -10.14 15.18 -15.03
N MET A 45 -8.81 15.13 -15.11
CA MET A 45 -8.02 16.17 -15.77
C MET A 45 -8.31 16.21 -17.28
N GLU A 46 -8.40 15.06 -17.95
CA GLU A 46 -8.74 14.97 -19.36
C GLU A 46 -10.16 15.48 -19.66
N GLU A 47 -11.13 15.18 -18.79
CA GLU A 47 -12.50 15.73 -18.90
C GLU A 47 -12.50 17.25 -18.71
N LEU A 48 -11.78 17.78 -17.71
CA LEU A 48 -11.68 19.23 -17.48
C LEU A 48 -11.04 19.95 -18.67
N ARG A 49 -10.06 19.35 -19.34
CA ARG A 49 -9.39 19.93 -20.52
C ARG A 49 -10.33 20.10 -21.71
N GLN A 50 -11.34 19.26 -21.84
CA GLN A 50 -12.33 19.33 -22.93
C GLN A 50 -13.35 20.45 -22.74
N LEU A 51 -13.48 20.99 -21.53
CA LEU A 51 -14.41 22.09 -21.24
C LEU A 51 -13.88 23.42 -21.81
N PRO A 52 -14.76 24.34 -22.22
CA PRO A 52 -14.39 25.73 -22.49
C PRO A 52 -13.68 26.40 -21.30
N ASP A 53 -12.85 27.40 -21.56
CA ASP A 53 -12.09 28.09 -20.50
C ASP A 53 -12.95 28.96 -19.58
N ASP A 54 -14.13 29.38 -20.06
CA ASP A 54 -15.14 30.14 -19.32
C ASP A 54 -16.17 29.24 -18.60
N ALA A 55 -16.01 27.91 -18.68
CA ALA A 55 -16.91 26.99 -18.02
C ALA A 55 -16.85 27.12 -16.49
N ASN A 56 -18.02 27.24 -15.87
CA ASN A 56 -18.14 27.20 -14.41
C ASN A 56 -17.79 25.80 -13.91
N THR A 57 -16.71 25.67 -13.13
CA THR A 57 -16.33 24.40 -12.53
C THR A 57 -16.57 24.42 -11.01
N TYR A 58 -17.04 23.32 -10.46
CA TYR A 58 -17.42 23.23 -9.05
C TYR A 58 -16.65 22.12 -8.35
N LYS A 59 -15.95 22.48 -7.27
CA LYS A 59 -15.21 21.53 -6.44
C LYS A 59 -16.08 21.10 -5.26
N SER A 60 -16.15 19.79 -5.03
CA SER A 60 -16.72 19.28 -3.79
C SER A 60 -15.77 19.60 -2.64
N ILE A 61 -16.24 20.40 -1.69
CA ILE A 61 -15.67 20.44 -0.35
C ILE A 61 -16.46 19.38 0.43
N GLY A 62 -15.77 18.35 0.91
CA GLY A 62 -16.42 17.34 1.77
C GLY A 62 -16.98 17.98 3.04
N ASN A 63 -17.40 17.15 3.99
CA ASN A 63 -17.74 17.61 5.34
C ASN A 63 -16.44 18.04 6.06
N GLN A 64 -15.78 19.09 5.59
CA GLN A 64 -14.69 19.73 6.29
C GLN A 64 -15.29 20.25 7.59
N ASN A 65 -14.65 19.94 8.71
CA ASN A 65 -15.01 20.31 10.07
C ASN A 65 -15.08 21.85 10.23
N PHE A 66 -16.05 22.50 9.62
CA PHE A 66 -16.56 23.78 10.08
C PHE A 66 -17.44 23.44 11.26
N SER A 67 -16.83 23.49 12.44
CA SER A 67 -17.45 23.28 13.74
C SER A 67 -18.53 24.33 14.00
N TYR A 68 -19.72 24.12 13.46
CA TYR A 68 -20.96 24.69 13.98
C TYR A 68 -22.07 23.65 13.77
N ASP A 69 -22.22 22.80 14.79
CA ASP A 69 -23.44 22.08 15.17
C ASP A 69 -24.43 21.77 14.04
N SER A 70 -24.10 20.80 13.18
CA SER A 70 -24.96 20.40 12.07
C SER A 70 -24.95 18.87 11.95
N HIS A 71 -26.02 18.26 12.45
CA HIS A 71 -26.35 16.83 12.30
C HIS A 71 -26.65 16.41 10.84
N PHE A 72 -26.48 17.31 9.86
CA PHE A 72 -26.80 17.06 8.47
C PHE A 72 -25.52 17.09 7.61
N SER A 73 -25.07 15.91 7.16
CA SER A 73 -23.99 15.80 6.18
C SER A 73 -24.47 16.38 4.85
N THR A 74 -24.06 17.61 4.54
CA THR A 74 -24.34 18.26 3.25
C THR A 74 -23.07 18.31 2.43
N PHE A 75 -23.04 17.65 1.28
CA PHE A 75 -22.00 17.85 0.29
C PHE A 75 -22.13 19.26 -0.29
N ARG A 76 -21.16 20.13 0.00
CA ARG A 76 -21.14 21.48 -0.55
C ARG A 76 -20.22 21.52 -1.75
N PHE A 77 -20.63 22.28 -2.75
CA PHE A 77 -19.86 22.54 -3.97
C PHE A 77 -19.55 24.03 -4.04
N VAL A 78 -18.29 24.35 -4.30
CA VAL A 78 -17.81 25.73 -4.40
C VAL A 78 -17.36 25.98 -5.82
N LEU A 79 -17.73 27.14 -6.37
CA LEU A 79 -17.28 27.59 -7.68
C LEU A 79 -15.77 27.82 -7.62
N GLU A 80 -15.04 27.15 -8.50
CA GLU A 80 -13.59 27.21 -8.61
C GLU A 80 -13.21 27.46 -10.06
N PRO A 81 -12.16 28.25 -10.35
CA PRO A 81 -11.66 28.40 -11.71
C PRO A 81 -11.10 27.08 -12.25
N LYS A 82 -11.39 26.79 -13.52
CA LYS A 82 -10.87 25.60 -14.24
C LYS A 82 -9.36 25.39 -14.07
N PRO A 83 -8.47 26.41 -14.18
CA PRO A 83 -7.03 26.22 -13.99
C PRO A 83 -6.65 25.69 -12.60
N HIS A 84 -7.39 26.09 -11.56
CA HIS A 84 -7.13 25.62 -10.20
C HIS A 84 -7.50 24.15 -10.04
N MET A 85 -8.62 23.72 -10.63
CA MET A 85 -9.01 22.31 -10.64
C MET A 85 -8.03 21.44 -11.45
N LEU A 86 -7.51 21.95 -12.57
CA LEU A 86 -6.48 21.27 -13.35
C LEU A 86 -5.19 21.08 -12.55
N ASN A 87 -4.70 22.15 -11.91
CA ASN A 87 -3.47 22.10 -11.10
C ASN A 87 -3.61 21.14 -9.91
N GLU A 88 -4.75 21.18 -9.20
CA GLU A 88 -5.01 20.23 -8.11
C GLU A 88 -5.00 18.79 -8.63
N GLN A 89 -5.56 18.57 -9.82
CA GLN A 89 -5.67 17.24 -10.38
C GLN A 89 -4.33 16.69 -10.87
N GLU A 90 -3.51 17.56 -11.46
CA GLU A 90 -2.12 17.29 -11.84
C GLU A 90 -1.26 16.99 -10.60
N GLN A 91 -1.39 17.78 -9.53
CA GLN A 91 -0.69 17.52 -8.27
C GLN A 91 -1.07 16.16 -7.70
N LYS A 92 -2.37 15.83 -7.62
CA LYS A 92 -2.85 14.51 -7.17
C LYS A 92 -2.30 13.36 -8.02
N TYR A 93 -2.19 13.57 -9.33
CA TYR A 93 -1.62 12.60 -10.25
C TYR A 93 -0.13 12.37 -9.93
N ASN A 94 0.66 13.45 -9.83
CA ASN A 94 2.09 13.40 -9.56
C ASN A 94 2.41 12.80 -8.18
N ASP A 95 1.66 13.20 -7.14
CA ASP A 95 1.80 12.65 -5.78
C ASP A 95 1.50 11.14 -5.76
N SER A 96 0.48 10.71 -6.49
CA SER A 96 0.14 9.28 -6.61
C SER A 96 1.21 8.51 -7.37
N GLU A 97 1.79 9.09 -8.42
CA GLU A 97 2.89 8.48 -9.17
C GLU A 97 4.16 8.34 -8.32
N ALA A 98 4.56 9.39 -7.59
CA ALA A 98 5.68 9.34 -6.67
C ALA A 98 5.49 8.30 -5.56
N ALA A 99 4.27 8.20 -5.02
CA ALA A 99 3.91 7.19 -4.02
C ALA A 99 4.00 5.77 -4.60
N ILE A 100 3.53 5.53 -5.83
CA ILE A 100 3.63 4.23 -6.50
C ILE A 100 5.11 3.83 -6.66
N THR A 101 5.96 4.73 -7.17
CA THR A 101 7.41 4.47 -7.32
C THR A 101 8.09 4.11 -6.00
N SER A 102 7.71 4.82 -4.92
CA SER A 102 8.23 4.54 -3.57
C SER A 102 7.77 3.18 -3.05
N LEU A 103 6.47 2.86 -3.22
CA LEU A 103 5.90 1.57 -2.84
C LEU A 103 6.49 0.41 -3.65
N GLN A 104 6.83 0.65 -4.91
CA GLN A 104 7.44 -0.35 -5.78
C GLN A 104 8.86 -0.68 -5.34
N THR A 105 9.66 0.35 -5.01
CA THR A 105 10.97 0.16 -4.36
C THR A 105 10.85 -0.61 -3.04
N LEU A 106 9.86 -0.26 -2.20
CA LEU A 106 9.62 -0.96 -0.94
C LEU A 106 9.23 -2.43 -1.16
N LYS A 107 8.40 -2.71 -2.17
CA LYS A 107 8.00 -4.06 -2.56
C LYS A 107 9.22 -4.90 -2.95
N GLU A 108 10.08 -4.39 -3.83
CA GLU A 108 11.30 -5.09 -4.25
C GLU A 108 12.23 -5.40 -3.08
N ASN A 109 12.36 -4.49 -2.12
CA ASN A 109 13.15 -4.72 -0.91
C ASN A 109 12.54 -5.82 -0.03
N LEU A 110 11.22 -5.84 0.14
CA LEU A 110 10.53 -6.90 0.89
C LEU A 110 10.59 -8.26 0.18
N GLU A 111 10.57 -8.29 -1.15
CA GLU A 111 10.75 -9.52 -1.94
C GLU A 111 12.16 -10.09 -1.76
N LYS A 112 13.19 -9.23 -1.72
CA LYS A 112 14.57 -9.65 -1.38
C LYS A 112 14.67 -10.21 0.04
N GLN A 113 14.04 -9.54 1.02
CA GLN A 113 13.99 -10.03 2.41
C GLN A 113 13.28 -11.38 2.50
N MET A 114 12.19 -11.58 1.74
CA MET A 114 11.50 -12.86 1.70
C MET A 114 12.39 -13.99 1.15
N ALA A 115 13.11 -13.73 0.06
CA ALA A 115 14.05 -14.70 -0.51
C ALA A 115 15.17 -15.07 0.48
N GLU A 116 15.65 -14.11 1.26
CA GLU A 116 16.64 -14.36 2.33
C GLU A 116 16.05 -15.24 3.44
N VAL A 117 14.83 -14.94 3.91
CA VAL A 117 14.12 -15.76 4.91
C VAL A 117 13.89 -17.19 4.42
N GLU A 118 13.53 -17.37 3.15
CA GLU A 118 13.37 -18.70 2.53
C GLU A 118 14.70 -19.46 2.43
N ASN A 119 15.79 -18.78 2.10
CA ASN A 119 17.12 -19.40 2.06
C ASN A 119 17.57 -19.83 3.47
N ASN A 120 17.41 -18.96 4.47
CA ASN A 120 17.72 -19.27 5.87
C ASN A 120 16.93 -20.50 6.36
N LEU A 121 15.65 -20.61 5.97
CA LEU A 121 14.83 -21.77 6.28
C LEU A 121 15.37 -23.05 5.63
N ARG A 122 15.75 -22.99 4.34
CA ARG A 122 16.32 -24.14 3.63
C ARG A 122 17.63 -24.60 4.26
N GLU A 123 18.51 -23.67 4.60
CA GLU A 123 19.79 -23.97 5.25
C GLU A 123 19.58 -24.63 6.62
N LEU A 124 18.65 -24.13 7.43
CA LEU A 124 18.32 -24.71 8.73
C LEU A 124 17.81 -26.16 8.59
N LEU A 125 16.93 -26.43 7.63
CA LEU A 125 16.38 -27.78 7.40
C LEU A 125 17.43 -28.75 6.83
N GLN A 126 18.43 -28.26 6.08
CA GLN A 126 19.55 -29.07 5.61
C GLN A 126 20.52 -29.42 6.73
N GLN A 127 20.76 -28.50 7.66
CA GLN A 127 21.61 -28.72 8.83
C GLN A 127 20.97 -29.73 9.80
N ASP A 128 19.64 -29.73 9.92
CA ASP A 128 18.92 -30.62 10.82
C ASP A 128 17.66 -31.23 10.16
N PRO A 129 17.80 -32.39 9.50
CA PRO A 129 16.67 -33.11 8.92
C PRO A 129 15.67 -33.64 9.96
N GLY A 130 16.09 -33.80 11.22
CA GLY A 130 15.24 -34.27 12.33
C GLY A 130 14.25 -33.20 12.77
N LEU A 131 14.67 -31.92 12.70
CA LEU A 131 13.81 -30.77 12.94
C LEU A 131 12.58 -30.76 12.02
N ALA A 132 12.76 -31.08 10.73
CA ALA A 132 11.66 -31.16 9.77
C ALA A 132 10.59 -32.19 10.18
N GLN A 133 11.02 -33.35 10.68
CA GLN A 133 10.12 -34.39 11.17
C GLN A 133 9.40 -33.97 12.46
N GLN A 134 10.11 -33.34 13.39
CA GLN A 134 9.50 -32.80 14.62
C GLN A 134 8.46 -31.72 14.31
N ILE A 135 8.75 -30.78 13.41
CA ILE A 135 7.81 -29.73 12.99
C ILE A 135 6.53 -30.33 12.37
N MET A 136 6.68 -31.32 11.48
CA MET A 136 5.52 -32.00 10.87
C MET A 136 4.68 -32.74 11.91
N SER A 137 5.30 -33.29 12.96
CA SER A 137 4.58 -33.95 14.05
C SER A 137 3.88 -32.98 15.03
N MET A 138 4.31 -31.71 15.08
CA MET A 138 3.74 -30.67 15.94
C MET A 138 2.53 -29.93 15.34
N SER A 139 2.30 -30.05 14.03
CA SER A 139 1.27 -29.27 13.31
C SER A 139 -0.15 -29.87 13.39
N VAL A 140 -0.52 -30.46 14.53
CA VAL A 140 -1.87 -31.02 14.80
C VAL A 140 -2.76 -29.99 15.48
#